data_AF-A0A955MIN3-F1
#
_entry.id   AF-A0A955MIN3-F1
#
_cell.length_a   1.000
_cell.length_b   1.000
_cell.length_c   1.000
_cell.angle_alpha   90.00
_cell.angle_beta   90.00
_cell.angle_gamma   90.00
#
_symmetry.space_group_name_H-M   'P 1'
#
loop_
_entity.id
_entity.type
_entity.pdbx_description
1 polymer ?
#
loop_
_entity_poly.entity_id
_entity_poly.type
_entity_poly.pdbx_seq_one_letter_code
_entity_poly.pdbx_strand_id
1 'polypeptide(L)' 'MPYSPLKQAKKLIVLVMGVTVILLGMAMLLLPGPGLVTVLAGLGILGTEFLWARRLLRKIKRNSIDVGKRWWNGETRD' A
#
# COMPACT_ATOMS: atom_id res chain seq x y z
N MET A 1 -1.25 28.26 9.26
CA MET A 1 -0.67 26.92 9.04
C MET A 1 -1.72 25.98 8.47
N PRO A 2 -1.75 25.72 7.15
CA PRO A 2 -2.66 24.74 6.56
C PRO A 2 -2.05 23.32 6.60
N TYR A 3 -2.43 22.52 7.60
CA TYR A 3 -2.17 21.08 7.59
C TYR A 3 -3.14 20.43 6.62
N SER A 4 -2.65 20.00 5.46
CA SER A 4 -3.48 19.31 4.46
C SER A 4 -3.80 17.89 4.94
N PRO A 5 -5.02 17.62 5.46
CA PRO A 5 -5.35 16.32 6.09
C PRO A 5 -5.40 15.19 5.07
N LEU A 6 -5.46 15.50 3.78
CA LEU A 6 -5.54 14.56 2.67
C LEU A 6 -4.35 13.60 2.58
N LYS A 7 -3.14 14.04 2.99
CA LYS A 7 -1.95 13.19 2.95
C LYS A 7 -1.90 12.21 4.13
N GLN A 8 -2.35 12.64 5.31
CA GLN A 8 -2.45 11.80 6.50
C GLN A 8 -3.60 10.79 6.38
N ALA A 9 -4.76 11.22 5.90
CA ALA A 9 -5.90 10.33 5.62
C ALA A 9 -5.51 9.20 4.68
N LYS A 10 -4.76 9.49 3.61
CA LYS A 10 -4.23 8.46 2.70
C LYS A 10 -3.32 7.45 3.41
N LYS A 11 -2.46 7.88 4.33
CA LYS A 11 -1.58 6.96 5.09
C LYS A 11 -2.38 6.12 6.09
N LEU A 12 -3.38 6.72 6.72
CA LEU A 12 -4.29 6.04 7.65
C LEU A 12 -5.13 4.98 6.94
N ILE A 13 -5.68 5.27 5.76
CA ILE A 13 -6.43 4.30 4.96
C ILE A 13 -5.53 3.12 4.54
N VAL A 14 -4.26 3.38 4.20
CA VAL A 14 -3.28 2.31 3.90
C VAL A 14 -3.02 1.43 5.12
N LEU A 15 -2.82 2.05 6.29
CA LEU A 15 -2.56 1.35 7.54
C LEU A 15 -3.75 0.46 7.92
N VAL A 16 -4.96 1.02 7.89
CA VAL A 16 -6.19 0.30 8.23
C VAL A 16 -6.41 -0.87 7.27
N MET A 17 -6.24 -0.67 5.96
CA MET A 17 -6.28 -1.75 4.96
C MET A 17 -5.30 -2.88 5.30
N GLY A 18 -4.02 -2.56 5.56
CA GLY A 18 -3.02 -3.56 5.91
C GLY A 18 -3.36 -4.34 7.18
N VAL A 19 -3.85 -3.66 8.21
CA VAL A 19 -4.26 -4.29 9.47
C VAL A 19 -5.47 -5.21 9.27
N THR A 20 -6.48 -4.80 8.52
CA THR A 20 -7.65 -5.66 8.23
C THR A 20 -7.28 -6.92 7.47
N VAL A 21 -6.30 -6.83 6.56
CA VAL A 21 -5.79 -7.97 5.81
C VAL A 21 -5.05 -8.96 6.71
N ILE A 22 -4.18 -8.46 7.58
CA ILE A 22 -3.48 -9.31 8.56
C ILE A 22 -4.49 -10.03 9.47
N LEU A 23 -5.52 -9.32 9.95
CA LEU A 23 -6.60 -9.90 10.75
C LEU A 23 -7.37 -10.99 10.01
N LEU A 24 -7.71 -10.76 8.75
CA LEU A 24 -8.36 -11.74 7.88
C LEU A 24 -7.48 -12.98 7.68
N GLY A 25 -6.20 -12.80 7.34
CA GLY A 25 -5.26 -13.92 7.19
C GLY A 25 -5.05 -14.69 8.50
N MET A 26 -5.03 -13.99 9.63
CA MET A 26 -4.88 -14.57 10.96
C MET A 26 -6.14 -15.35 11.39
N ALA A 27 -7.34 -14.84 11.09
CA ALA A 27 -8.60 -15.55 11.31
C ALA A 27 -8.65 -16.88 10.51
N MET A 28 -8.07 -16.89 9.32
CA MET A 28 -8.00 -18.07 8.47
C MET A 28 -6.96 -19.10 8.93
N LEU A 29 -5.96 -18.67 9.69
CA LEU A 29 -5.00 -19.57 10.36
C LEU A 29 -5.58 -20.18 11.64
N LEU A 30 -6.47 -19.45 12.32
CA LEU A 30 -7.07 -19.85 13.60
C LEU A 30 -8.21 -20.87 13.48
N LEU A 31 -8.86 -21.01 12.31
CA LEU A 31 -9.91 -22.01 12.09
C LEU A 31 -9.38 -23.15 11.18
N PRO A 32 -8.82 -24.24 11.74
CA PRO A 32 -8.39 -25.37 10.94
C PRO A 32 -9.61 -26.15 10.45
N GLY A 33 -9.91 -26.01 9.16
CA GLY A 33 -10.99 -26.72 8.44
C GLY A 33 -12.11 -25.76 8.05
N PRO A 34 -12.27 -25.37 6.77
CA PRO A 34 -12.13 -26.16 5.53
C PRO A 34 -11.18 -25.51 4.50
N GLY A 35 -10.18 -26.25 4.02
CA GLY A 35 -9.05 -25.70 3.25
C GLY A 35 -9.39 -24.86 2.01
N LEU A 36 -10.53 -25.08 1.35
CA LEU A 36 -10.96 -24.33 0.17
C LEU A 36 -11.37 -22.88 0.48
N VAL A 37 -12.08 -22.65 1.59
CA VAL A 37 -12.46 -21.30 2.01
C VAL A 37 -11.21 -20.49 2.36
N THR A 38 -10.24 -21.16 3.00
CA THR A 38 -8.95 -20.56 3.33
C THR A 38 -8.13 -20.19 2.09
N VAL A 39 -8.08 -21.07 1.10
CA VAL A 39 -7.36 -20.79 -0.16
C VAL A 39 -8.04 -19.67 -0.94
N LEU A 40 -9.37 -19.67 -1.07
CA LEU A 40 -10.12 -18.65 -1.83
C LEU A 40 -10.05 -17.27 -1.19
N ALA A 41 -10.20 -17.17 0.14
CA ALA A 41 -10.06 -15.88 0.80
C ALA A 41 -8.59 -15.43 0.87
N GLY A 42 -7.61 -16.35 0.94
CA GLY A 42 -6.19 -16.04 0.79
C GLY A 42 -5.93 -15.44 -0.59
N LEU A 43 -6.40 -16.08 -1.66
CA LEU A 43 -6.31 -15.55 -3.03
C LEU A 43 -7.01 -14.20 -3.19
N GLY A 44 -8.19 -14.03 -2.60
CA GLY A 44 -8.95 -12.77 -2.63
C GLY A 44 -8.21 -11.62 -1.96
N ILE A 45 -7.56 -11.90 -0.84
CA ILE A 45 -6.70 -10.97 -0.11
C ILE A 45 -5.44 -10.66 -0.92
N LEU A 46 -4.70 -11.67 -1.39
CA LEU A 46 -3.52 -11.49 -2.25
C LEU A 46 -3.86 -10.64 -3.48
N GLY A 47 -4.99 -10.90 -4.15
CA GLY A 47 -5.47 -10.10 -5.28
C GLY A 47 -5.76 -8.65 -4.90
N THR A 48 -6.43 -8.43 -3.77
CA THR A 48 -6.78 -7.09 -3.28
C THR A 48 -5.53 -6.29 -2.89
N GLU A 49 -4.58 -6.92 -2.20
CA GLU A 49 -3.31 -6.32 -1.81
C GLU A 49 -2.45 -5.97 -3.04
N PHE A 50 -2.36 -6.84 -4.05
CA PHE A 50 -1.62 -6.55 -5.28
C PHE A 50 -2.14 -5.31 -6.02
N LEU A 51 -3.47 -5.16 -6.12
CA LEU A 51 -4.08 -3.97 -6.72
C LEU A 51 -3.75 -2.70 -5.92
N TRP A 52 -3.65 -2.81 -4.60
CA TRP A 52 -3.37 -1.70 -3.71
C TRP A 52 -1.88 -1.34 -3.66
N ALA A 53 -0.98 -2.33 -3.64
CA ALA A 53 0.46 -2.14 -3.75
C ALA A 53 0.84 -1.44 -5.08
N ARG A 54 0.21 -1.86 -6.19
CA ARG A 54 0.38 -1.20 -7.50
C ARG A 54 -0.09 0.25 -7.49
N ARG A 55 -1.17 0.57 -6.76
CA ARG A 55 -1.64 1.95 -6.58
C ARG A 55 -0.69 2.77 -5.71
N LEU A 56 -0.13 2.19 -4.66
CA LEU A 56 0.85 2.84 -3.79
C LEU A 56 2.15 3.12 -4.55
N LEU A 57 2.69 2.15 -5.28
CA LEU A 57 3.87 2.31 -6.13
C LEU A 57 3.67 3.38 -7.21
N ARG A 58 2.52 3.41 -7.89
CA ARG A 58 2.20 4.49 -8.84
C ARG A 58 2.12 5.86 -8.17
N LYS A 59 1.77 5.92 -6.88
CA LYS A 59 1.72 7.16 -6.13
C LYS A 59 3.09 7.59 -5.65
N ILE A 60 3.93 6.65 -5.20
CA ILE A 60 5.34 6.91 -4.85
C ILE A 60 6.10 7.35 -6.09
N LYS A 61 6.00 6.61 -7.20
CA LYS A 61 6.66 6.97 -8.47
C LYS A 61 6.28 8.36 -8.96
N ARG A 62 5.03 8.79 -8.79
CA ARG A 62 4.62 10.18 -9.09
C ARG A 62 5.29 11.23 -8.20
N ASN A 63 5.63 10.90 -6.96
CA ASN A 63 6.32 11.83 -6.05
C ASN A 63 7.85 11.72 -6.15
N SER A 64 8.39 10.56 -6.53
CA SER A 64 9.84 10.31 -6.56
C SER A 64 10.54 10.77 -7.84
N ILE A 65 9.82 10.87 -8.97
CA ILE A 65 10.42 11.35 -10.23
C ILE A 65 10.75 12.86 -10.15
N ASP A 66 10.04 13.63 -9.34
CA ASP A 66 10.32 15.06 -9.15
C ASP A 66 11.42 15.35 -8.12
N VAL A 67 11.71 14.41 -7.21
CA VAL A 67 12.76 14.56 -6.19
C VAL A 67 14.15 14.28 -6.79
N GLY A 68 14.28 13.25 -7.64
CA GLY A 68 15.55 12.93 -8.31
C GLY A 68 15.95 13.92 -9.40
N LYS A 69 14.96 14.45 -10.15
CA LYS A 69 15.24 15.43 -11.21
C LYS A 69 15.70 16.79 -10.67
N ARG A 70 15.31 17.18 -9.46
CA ARG A 70 15.78 18.43 -8.84
C ARG A 70 17.24 18.37 -8.38
N TRP A 71 17.74 17.18 -8.02
CA TRP A 71 19.12 17.00 -7.62
C TRP A 71 20.06 16.87 -8.83
N TRP A 72 19.65 16.19 -9.90
CA TRP A 72 20.46 16.06 -11.12
C TRP A 72 20.58 17.35 -11.95
N ASN A 73 19.60 18.26 -11.85
CA ASN A 73 19.56 19.48 -12.66
C ASN A 73 20.36 20.66 -12.05
N GLY A 74 21.02 20.46 -10.91
CA GLY A 74 21.76 21.50 -10.18
C GLY A 74 23.27 21.55 -10.45
N GLU A 75 23.85 20.56 -11.13
CA GLU A 75 25.30 20.26 -11.08
C GLU A 75 26.11 20.70 -12.31
N THR A 76 25.58 21.53 -13.22
CA THR A 76 26.35 21.93 -14.44
C THR A 76 26.15 23.40 -14.82
N ARG A 77 26.40 24.32 -13.88
CA ARG A 77 26.35 25.78 -14.14
C ARG A 77 27.60 26.52 -13.66
N ASP A 78 28.74 25.86 -13.67
CA ASP A 78 30.06 26.40 -13.36
C ASP A 78 31.09 25.99 -14.42
#